data_AF-J0IYE8-F1
#
_entry.id   AF-J0IYE8-F1
#
_cell.length_a   1.000
_cell.length_b   1.000
_cell.length_c   1.000
_cell.angle_alpha   90.00
_cell.angle_beta   90.00
_cell.angle_gamma   90.00
#
_symmetry.space_group_name_H-M   'P 1'
#
loop_
_entity.id
_entity.type
_entity.pdbx_description
1 polymer ?
#
loop_
_entity_poly.entity_id
_entity_poly.type
_entity_poly.pdbx_seq_one_letter_code
_entity_poly.pdbx_strand_id
1 'polypeptide(L)'
;MKKFASVLVQLKTLALEKIEQKLESKRLELQQNEREILDKQAQLSAFKNPELGGMSLFLQTQQLKSALRMEIEYYQQEGENLNKDLKVLEKDYLLANQELEKAKIILENEKQKEKEILEKKEQALLDENAMILHWQKGGLHA
;
A
#
# COMPACT_ATOMS: atom_id res chain seq x y z
N MET A 1 21.75 20.75 1.91
CA MET A 1 20.96 19.69 1.27
C MET A 1 20.50 18.55 2.20
N LYS A 2 20.80 18.58 3.52
CA LYS A 2 20.57 17.49 4.51
C LYS A 2 19.15 16.92 4.67
N LYS A 3 18.13 17.48 4.04
CA LYS A 3 16.72 17.10 4.25
C LYS A 3 16.08 16.39 3.07
N PHE A 4 16.71 16.40 1.89
CA PHE A 4 16.00 15.98 0.67
C PHE A 4 15.73 14.48 0.62
N ALA A 5 16.74 13.61 0.84
CA ALA A 5 16.51 12.17 0.82
C ALA A 5 15.61 11.68 1.96
N SER A 6 15.73 12.29 3.15
CA SER A 6 14.85 11.96 4.28
C SER A 6 13.40 12.36 4.01
N VAL A 7 13.16 13.53 3.44
CA VAL A 7 11.82 13.97 3.03
C VAL A 7 11.29 13.09 1.89
N LEU A 8 12.14 12.68 0.95
CA LEU A 8 11.75 11.78 -0.13
C LEU A 8 11.27 10.43 0.41
N VAL A 9 11.99 9.84 1.38
CA VAL A 9 11.57 8.60 2.05
C VAL A 9 10.22 8.81 2.74
N GLN A 10 10.05 9.89 3.51
CA GLN A 10 8.77 10.19 4.19
C GLN A 10 7.61 10.32 3.21
N LEU A 11 7.80 11.03 2.10
CA LEU A 11 6.77 11.20 1.06
C LEU A 11 6.42 9.86 0.41
N LYS A 12 7.40 9.01 0.12
CA LYS A 12 7.18 7.68 -0.47
C LYS A 12 6.50 6.72 0.50
N THR A 13 6.86 6.76 1.79
CA THR A 13 6.16 5.99 2.83
C THR A 13 4.70 6.41 2.92
N LEU A 14 4.42 7.71 3.00
CA LEU A 14 3.04 8.21 3.04
C LEU A 14 2.24 7.84 1.78
N ALA A 15 2.88 7.85 0.61
CA ALA A 15 2.23 7.41 -0.63
C ALA A 15 1.89 5.91 -0.58
N LEU A 16 2.77 5.08 -0.04
CA LEU A 16 2.55 3.64 0.11
C LEU A 16 1.40 3.35 1.10
N GLU A 17 1.39 4.01 2.26
CA GLU A 17 0.31 3.89 3.25
C GLU A 17 -1.06 4.23 2.66
N LYS A 18 -1.13 5.26 1.80
CA LYS A 18 -2.38 5.61 1.10
C LYS A 18 -2.83 4.51 0.13
N ILE A 19 -1.90 3.80 -0.50
CA ILE A 19 -2.24 2.67 -1.38
C ILE A 19 -2.73 1.49 -0.54
N GLU A 20 -2.08 1.21 0.60
CA GLU A 20 -2.49 0.15 1.53
C GLU A 20 -3.91 0.38 2.06
N GLN A 21 -4.24 1.61 2.50
CA GLN A 21 -5.59 1.96 2.93
C GLN A 21 -6.64 1.76 1.83
N LYS A 22 -6.31 2.11 0.58
CA LYS A 22 -7.20 1.88 -0.57
C LYS A 22 -7.39 0.40 -0.87
N LEU A 23 -6.32 -0.38 -0.79
CA LEU A 23 -6.37 -1.84 -0.96
C LEU A 23 -7.27 -2.48 0.11
N GLU A 24 -7.12 -2.07 1.36
CA GLU A 24 -7.94 -2.58 2.46
C GLU A 24 -9.41 -2.22 2.28
N SER A 25 -9.73 -0.97 1.93
CA SER A 25 -11.10 -0.54 1.62
C SER A 25 -11.72 -1.36 0.50
N LYS A 26 -11.02 -1.53 -0.64
CA LYS A 26 -11.55 -2.30 -1.78
C LYS A 26 -11.68 -3.79 -1.47
N ARG A 27 -10.81 -4.35 -0.63
CA ARG A 27 -10.96 -5.75 -0.17
C ARG A 27 -12.20 -5.91 0.68
N LEU A 28 -12.50 -4.94 1.54
CA LEU A 28 -13.73 -4.94 2.33
C LEU A 28 -14.98 -4.82 1.44
N GLU A 29 -14.96 -3.92 0.45
CA GLU A 29 -16.03 -3.80 -0.55
C GLU A 29 -16.26 -5.11 -1.30
N LEU A 30 -15.19 -5.80 -1.73
CA LEU A 30 -15.30 -7.10 -2.40
C LEU A 30 -15.92 -8.16 -1.48
N GLN A 31 -15.52 -8.21 -0.21
CA GLN A 31 -16.11 -9.13 0.76
C GLN A 31 -17.60 -8.86 1.00
N GLN A 32 -18.01 -7.59 1.04
CA GLN A 32 -19.42 -7.21 1.15
C GLN A 32 -20.19 -7.65 -0.10
N ASN A 33 -19.63 -7.40 -1.29
CA ASN A 33 -20.20 -7.84 -2.56
C ASN A 33 -20.38 -9.37 -2.62
N GLU A 34 -19.38 -10.14 -2.17
CA GLU A 34 -19.46 -11.60 -2.09
C GLU A 34 -20.56 -12.07 -1.13
N ARG A 35 -20.75 -11.38 0.00
CA ARG A 35 -21.85 -11.66 0.94
C ARG A 35 -23.22 -11.40 0.31
N GLU A 36 -23.38 -10.30 -0.43
CA GLU A 36 -24.62 -9.98 -1.16
C GLU A 36 -24.96 -11.05 -2.19
N ILE A 37 -23.97 -11.56 -2.92
CA ILE A 37 -24.15 -12.68 -3.86
C ILE A 37 -24.67 -13.91 -3.11
N LEU A 38 -24.03 -14.30 -2.00
CA LEU A 38 -24.40 -15.48 -1.22
C LEU A 38 -25.81 -15.34 -0.63
N ASP A 39 -26.16 -14.18 -0.11
CA ASP A 39 -27.48 -13.92 0.45
C ASP A 39 -28.57 -14.05 -0.63
N LYS A 40 -28.37 -13.42 -1.80
CA LYS A 40 -29.32 -13.50 -2.91
C LYS A 40 -29.42 -14.91 -3.49
N GLN A 41 -28.31 -15.66 -3.54
CA GLN A 41 -28.33 -17.07 -3.89
C GLN A 41 -29.13 -17.91 -2.89
N ALA A 42 -29.01 -17.63 -1.60
CA ALA A 42 -29.80 -18.29 -0.56
C ALA A 42 -31.29 -17.96 -0.72
N GLN A 43 -31.64 -16.69 -0.95
CA GLN A 43 -33.02 -16.26 -1.23
C GLN A 43 -33.58 -16.98 -2.48
N LEU A 44 -32.82 -17.01 -3.57
CA LEU A 44 -33.22 -17.69 -4.81
C LEU A 44 -33.47 -19.18 -4.59
N SER A 45 -32.66 -19.83 -3.75
CA SER A 45 -32.83 -21.25 -3.40
C SER A 45 -34.05 -21.51 -2.52
N ALA A 46 -34.42 -20.55 -1.66
CA ALA A 46 -35.58 -20.63 -0.78
C ALA A 46 -36.90 -20.44 -1.54
N PHE A 47 -36.88 -19.75 -2.69
CA PHE A 47 -38.05 -19.62 -3.55
C PHE A 47 -38.43 -20.96 -4.21
N LYS A 48 -39.34 -21.69 -3.58
CA LYS A 48 -40.02 -22.85 -4.19
C LYS A 48 -41.12 -22.39 -5.13
N ASN A 49 -41.37 -23.16 -6.18
CA ASN A 49 -42.57 -22.94 -6.99
C ASN A 49 -43.80 -23.28 -6.14
N PRO A 50 -44.89 -22.51 -6.23
CA PRO A 50 -46.10 -22.81 -5.48
C PRO A 50 -46.66 -24.19 -5.89
N GLU A 51 -46.90 -25.06 -4.92
CA GLU A 51 -47.52 -26.38 -5.13
C GLU A 51 -49.03 -26.27 -5.41
N LEU A 52 -49.64 -25.19 -4.91
CA LEU A 52 -51.04 -24.82 -5.12
C LEU A 52 -51.12 -23.33 -5.46
N GLY A 53 -51.94 -22.98 -6.44
CA GLY A 53 -52.11 -21.60 -6.90
C GLY A 53 -52.32 -21.54 -8.42
N GLY A 54 -53.09 -20.56 -8.88
CA GLY A 54 -53.35 -20.35 -10.31
C GLY A 54 -52.10 -19.90 -11.07
N MET A 55 -52.17 -19.94 -12.40
CA MET A 55 -51.10 -19.53 -13.33
C MET A 55 -50.47 -18.16 -12.99
N SER A 56 -51.27 -17.22 -12.47
CA SER A 56 -50.78 -15.91 -12.06
C SER A 56 -49.73 -15.97 -10.94
N LEU A 57 -49.92 -16.82 -9.93
CA LEU A 57 -48.97 -16.95 -8.82
C LEU A 57 -47.66 -17.59 -9.29
N PHE A 58 -47.76 -18.59 -10.17
CA PHE A 58 -46.59 -19.20 -10.80
C PHE A 58 -45.77 -18.16 -11.59
N LEU A 59 -46.43 -17.35 -12.41
CA LEU A 59 -45.77 -16.30 -13.20
C LEU A 59 -45.09 -15.26 -12.31
N GLN A 60 -45.74 -14.82 -11.23
CA GLN A 60 -45.14 -13.92 -10.24
C GLN A 60 -43.89 -14.53 -9.60
N THR A 61 -43.93 -15.81 -9.21
CA THR A 61 -42.75 -16.50 -8.68
C THR A 61 -41.61 -16.56 -9.70
N GLN A 62 -41.89 -16.82 -10.98
CA GLN A 62 -40.84 -16.81 -12.01
C GLN A 62 -40.25 -15.42 -12.23
N GLN A 63 -41.07 -14.36 -12.19
CA GLN A 63 -40.61 -12.98 -12.31
C GLN A 63 -39.66 -12.60 -11.15
N LEU A 64 -40.03 -12.96 -9.91
CA LEU A 64 -39.17 -12.72 -8.73
C LEU A 64 -37.85 -13.48 -8.83
N LYS A 65 -37.86 -14.74 -9.25
CA LYS A 65 -36.63 -15.52 -9.50
C LYS A 65 -35.76 -14.88 -10.58
N SER A 66 -36.37 -14.38 -11.65
CA SER A 66 -35.64 -13.69 -12.71
C SER A 66 -35.00 -12.40 -12.20
N ALA A 67 -35.72 -11.61 -11.38
CA ALA A 67 -35.18 -10.40 -10.76
C ALA A 67 -33.97 -10.71 -9.88
N LEU A 68 -34.08 -11.70 -9.00
CA LEU A 68 -32.97 -12.15 -8.16
C LEU A 68 -31.75 -12.62 -8.97
N ARG A 69 -31.96 -13.31 -10.10
CA ARG A 69 -30.86 -13.71 -10.99
C ARG A 69 -30.15 -12.51 -11.61
N MET A 70 -30.90 -11.51 -12.06
CA MET A 70 -30.30 -10.28 -12.59
C MET A 70 -29.51 -9.52 -11.51
N GLU A 71 -30.01 -9.46 -10.27
CA GLU A 71 -29.26 -8.87 -9.17
C GLU A 71 -27.98 -9.64 -8.85
N ILE A 72 -28.03 -10.98 -8.84
CA ILE A 72 -26.83 -11.81 -8.66
C ILE A 72 -25.81 -11.54 -9.77
N GLU A 73 -26.24 -11.50 -11.04
CA GLU A 73 -25.37 -11.18 -12.18
C GLU A 73 -24.74 -9.79 -12.05
N TYR A 74 -25.52 -8.81 -11.61
CA TYR A 74 -25.03 -7.46 -11.32
C TYR A 74 -23.89 -7.48 -10.29
N TYR A 75 -24.09 -8.11 -9.12
CA TYR A 75 -23.05 -8.19 -8.10
C TYR A 75 -21.85 -9.04 -8.53
N GLN A 76 -22.05 -10.07 -9.37
CA GLN A 76 -20.94 -10.83 -9.96
C GLN A 76 -20.09 -9.93 -10.86
N GLN A 77 -20.71 -9.13 -11.72
CA GLN A 77 -20.00 -8.18 -12.58
C GLN A 77 -19.30 -7.08 -11.76
N GLU A 78 -19.94 -6.56 -10.72
CA GLU A 78 -19.33 -5.63 -9.78
C GLU A 78 -18.11 -6.23 -9.08
N GLY A 79 -18.21 -7.49 -8.61
CA GLY A 79 -17.11 -8.24 -8.03
C GLY A 79 -15.94 -8.47 -8.99
N GLU A 80 -16.21 -8.72 -10.27
CA GLU A 80 -15.16 -8.81 -11.30
C GLU A 80 -14.45 -7.46 -11.51
N ASN A 81 -15.19 -6.36 -11.50
CA ASN A 81 -14.63 -5.02 -11.64
C ASN A 81 -13.78 -4.65 -10.42
N LEU A 82 -14.27 -4.92 -9.20
CA LEU A 82 -13.49 -4.74 -7.96
C LEU A 82 -12.20 -5.56 -7.97
N ASN A 83 -12.24 -6.80 -8.48
CA ASN A 83 -11.05 -7.63 -8.62
C ASN A 83 -10.04 -7.06 -9.63
N LYS A 84 -10.51 -6.48 -10.75
CA LYS A 84 -9.63 -5.79 -11.72
C LYS A 84 -8.96 -4.58 -11.07
N ASP A 85 -9.73 -3.77 -10.35
CA ASP A 85 -9.21 -2.61 -9.62
C ASP A 85 -8.17 -3.01 -8.56
N LEU A 86 -8.43 -4.08 -7.80
CA LEU A 86 -7.49 -4.61 -6.81
C LEU A 86 -6.17 -5.03 -7.45
N LYS A 87 -6.21 -5.75 -8.58
CA LYS A 87 -4.99 -6.13 -9.31
C LYS A 87 -4.16 -4.93 -9.76
N VAL A 88 -4.81 -3.85 -10.19
CA VAL A 88 -4.13 -2.60 -10.55
C VAL A 88 -3.47 -1.98 -9.32
N LEU A 89 -4.22 -1.86 -8.21
CA LEU A 89 -3.67 -1.31 -6.97
C LEU A 89 -2.54 -2.15 -6.37
N GLU A 90 -2.59 -3.48 -6.48
CA GLU A 90 -1.51 -4.37 -6.03
C GLU A 90 -0.23 -4.18 -6.84
N LYS A 91 -0.38 -3.93 -8.15
CA LYS A 91 0.75 -3.56 -9.00
C LYS A 91 1.31 -2.19 -8.62
N ASP A 92 0.45 -1.21 -8.38
CA ASP A 92 0.87 0.14 -7.95
C ASP A 92 1.57 0.09 -6.59
N TYR A 93 1.08 -0.72 -5.66
CA TYR A 93 1.72 -0.98 -4.37
C TYR A 93 3.13 -1.54 -4.54
N LEU A 94 3.29 -2.57 -5.40
CA LEU A 94 4.60 -3.16 -5.66
C LEU A 94 5.59 -2.14 -6.21
N LEU A 95 5.14 -1.32 -7.17
CA LEU A 95 5.98 -0.26 -7.76
C LEU A 95 6.34 0.81 -6.71
N ALA A 96 5.37 1.28 -5.93
CA ALA A 96 5.60 2.26 -4.87
C ALA A 96 6.58 1.75 -3.80
N ASN A 97 6.48 0.47 -3.44
CA ASN A 97 7.39 -0.15 -2.49
C ASN A 97 8.83 -0.25 -3.04
N GLN A 98 8.98 -0.60 -4.32
CA GLN A 98 10.30 -0.59 -4.99
C GLN A 98 10.91 0.82 -5.02
N GLU A 99 10.10 1.85 -5.27
CA GLU A 99 10.56 3.24 -5.26
C GLU A 99 10.96 3.71 -3.85
N LEU A 100 10.20 3.31 -2.83
CA LEU A 100 10.54 3.56 -1.43
C LEU A 100 11.89 2.93 -1.07
N GLU A 101 12.13 1.69 -1.49
CA GLU A 101 13.40 1.01 -1.21
C GLU A 101 14.59 1.70 -1.89
N LYS A 102 14.43 2.15 -3.14
CA LYS A 102 15.42 2.98 -3.82
C LYS A 102 15.70 4.28 -3.05
N ALA A 103 14.66 4.94 -2.53
CA ALA A 103 14.81 6.16 -1.75
C ALA A 103 15.57 5.92 -0.42
N LYS A 104 15.33 4.79 0.26
CA LYS A 104 16.06 4.40 1.47
C LYS A 104 17.54 4.17 1.18
N ILE A 105 17.87 3.50 0.07
CA ILE A 105 19.27 3.29 -0.35
C ILE A 105 19.98 4.63 -0.58
N ILE A 106 19.31 5.59 -1.22
CA ILE A 106 19.87 6.94 -1.42
C ILE A 106 20.14 7.62 -0.07
N LEU A 107 19.18 7.55 0.86
CA LEU A 107 19.33 8.12 2.19
C LEU A 107 20.50 7.49 2.96
N GLU A 108 20.66 6.17 2.87
CA GLU A 108 21.76 5.46 3.54
C GLU A 108 23.12 5.86 2.97
N ASN A 109 23.23 5.98 1.65
CA ASN A 109 24.44 6.46 0.99
C ASN A 109 24.79 7.91 1.39
N GLU A 110 23.79 8.77 1.56
CA GLU A 110 24.01 10.14 2.04
C GLU A 110 24.53 10.15 3.49
N LYS A 111 23.96 9.33 4.37
CA LYS A 111 24.43 9.18 5.76
C LYS A 111 25.85 8.68 5.83
N GLN A 112 26.19 7.67 5.02
CA GLN A 112 27.53 7.10 4.98
C GLN A 112 28.56 8.15 4.53
N LYS A 113 28.25 8.91 3.47
CA LYS A 113 29.12 10.02 3.03
C LYS A 113 29.27 11.10 4.09
N GLU A 114 28.20 11.44 4.81
CA GLU A 114 28.27 12.42 5.90
C GLU A 114 29.17 11.94 7.04
N LYS A 115 29.08 10.65 7.39
CA LYS A 115 29.94 10.02 8.39
C LYS A 115 31.42 10.06 7.98
N GLU A 116 31.74 9.67 6.74
CA GLU A 116 33.11 9.71 6.22
C GLU A 116 33.69 11.13 6.18
N ILE A 117 32.86 12.14 5.87
CA ILE A 117 33.28 13.55 5.91
C ILE A 117 33.55 13.99 7.35
N LEU A 118 32.73 13.56 8.30
CA LEU A 118 32.92 13.88 9.72
C LEU A 118 34.23 13.27 10.24
N GLU A 119 34.45 11.97 10.00
CA GLU A 119 35.67 11.26 10.40
C GLU A 119 36.94 11.91 9.83
N LYS A 120 36.91 12.30 8.55
CA LYS A 120 38.05 13.03 7.92
C LYS A 120 38.31 14.39 8.56
N LYS A 121 37.26 15.11 8.96
CA LYS A 121 37.40 16.40 9.64
C LYS A 121 37.96 16.23 11.05
N GLU A 122 37.49 15.22 11.78
CA GLU A 122 38.02 14.89 13.11
C GLU A 122 39.50 14.51 13.05
N GLN A 123 39.89 13.66 12.08
CA GLN A 123 41.30 13.30 11.89
C GLN A 123 42.16 14.52 11.55
N ALA A 124 41.72 15.38 10.65
CA ALA A 124 42.46 16.60 10.30
C ALA A 124 42.67 17.51 11.53
N LEU A 125 41.66 17.66 12.39
CA LEU A 125 41.77 18.44 13.63
C LEU A 125 42.74 17.80 14.62
N LEU A 126 42.77 16.46 14.73
CA LEU A 126 43.73 15.75 15.58
C LEU A 126 45.16 15.93 15.07
N ASP A 127 45.37 15.83 13.76
CA ASP A 127 46.68 16.01 13.15
C ASP A 127 47.20 17.46 13.32
N GLU A 128 46.35 18.47 13.11
CA GLU A 128 46.66 19.88 13.37
C GLU A 128 47.06 20.11 14.83
N ASN A 129 46.27 19.58 15.77
CA ASN A 129 46.56 19.70 17.20
C ASN A 129 47.89 19.01 17.58
N ALA A 130 48.18 17.85 17.00
CA ALA A 130 49.44 17.14 17.22
C ALA A 130 50.64 17.97 16.72
N MET A 131 50.53 18.61 15.55
CA MET A 131 51.59 19.50 15.04
C MET A 131 51.82 20.71 15.96
N ILE A 132 50.75 21.36 16.42
CA ILE A 132 50.82 22.50 17.34
C ILE A 132 51.54 22.10 18.64
N LEU A 133 51.16 20.98 19.24
CA LEU A 133 51.79 20.47 20.47
C LEU A 133 53.27 20.13 20.27
N HIS A 134 53.61 19.54 19.12
CA HIS A 134 55.00 19.23 18.78
C HIS A 134 55.84 20.51 18.64
N TRP A 135 55.33 21.53 17.94
CA TRP A 135 56.01 22.82 17.83
C TRP A 135 56.15 23.54 19.18
N GLN A 136 55.13 23.51 20.04
CA GLN A 136 55.22 24.08 21.39
C GLN A 136 56.29 23.38 22.24
N LYS A 137 56.37 22.05 22.20
CA LYS A 137 57.44 21.29 22.89
C LYS A 137 58.83 21.60 22.34
N GLY A 138 58.98 21.75 21.02
CA GLY A 138 60.25 22.12 20.39
C GLY A 138 60.75 23.51 20.79
N GLY A 139 59.84 24.47 20.96
CA GLY A 139 60.16 25.83 21.43
C GLY A 139 60.42 25.96 22.94
N LEU A 140 60.05 24.95 23.74
CA LEU A 140 60.31 24.90 25.20
C LEU A 140 61.69 24.30 25.55
N HIS A 141 62.40 23.74 24.57
CA HIS A 141 63.73 23.14 24.73
C HIS A 141 64.85 23.92 23.99
N ALA A 142 64.56 25.13 23.51
CA ALA A 142 65.52 26.11 22.99
C ALA A 142 65.69 27.26 23.98
#